data_AF-A0A1B7MSR3-F1
#
_entry.id   AF-A0A1B7MSR3-F1
#
_cell.length_a   1.000
_cell.length_b   1.000
_cell.length_c   1.000
_cell.angle_alpha   90.00
_cell.angle_beta   90.00
_cell.angle_gamma   90.00
#
_symmetry.space_group_name_H-M   'P 1'
#
loop_
_entity.id
_entity.type
_entity.pdbx_description
1 polymer ?
#
loop_
_entity_poly.entity_id
_entity_poly.type
_entity_poly.pdbx_seq_one_letter_code
_entity_poly.pdbx_strand_id
1 'polypeptide(L)' 'MASTTTEPASAANNMILAPVITLEGNERYASISCFPDGKQLVSGSVDKTVRRLDVLAGKDIGRVRNIGKYEVW' A
#
# COMPACT_ATOMS: atom_id res chain seq x y z
N MET A 1 -23.11 -25.58 40.86
CA MET A 1 -23.11 -25.49 39.38
C MET A 1 -22.07 -24.46 39.00
N ALA A 2 -20.83 -24.88 38.71
CA ALA A 2 -19.75 -23.98 38.34
C ALA A 2 -19.73 -23.83 36.82
N SER A 3 -19.92 -22.61 36.33
CA SER A 3 -19.80 -22.27 34.91
C SER A 3 -18.32 -22.17 34.56
N THR A 4 -17.78 -23.21 33.92
CA THR A 4 -16.45 -23.15 33.29
C THR A 4 -16.66 -22.75 31.84
N THR A 5 -16.58 -21.46 31.54
CA THR A 5 -16.44 -20.99 30.17
C THR A 5 -14.98 -21.15 29.79
N THR A 6 -14.68 -22.22 29.06
CA THR A 6 -13.43 -22.35 28.32
C THR A 6 -13.53 -21.41 27.12
N GLU A 7 -13.04 -20.18 27.26
CA GLU A 7 -12.66 -19.41 26.08
C GLU A 7 -11.52 -20.20 25.38
N PRO A 8 -11.59 -20.47 24.07
CA PRO A 8 -10.40 -20.87 23.36
C PRO A 8 -9.43 -19.69 23.46
N ALA A 9 -8.32 -19.92 24.16
CA ALA A 9 -7.24 -18.97 24.32
C ALA A 9 -6.97 -18.27 22.99
N SER A 10 -7.24 -16.96 22.99
CA SER A 10 -6.79 -15.96 22.03
C SER A 10 -5.69 -16.52 21.13
N ALA A 11 -6.10 -17.01 19.95
CA ALA A 11 -5.20 -17.32 18.87
C ALA A 11 -4.64 -15.98 18.41
N ALA A 12 -3.59 -15.52 19.10
CA ALA A 12 -2.71 -14.49 18.63
C ALA A 12 -2.07 -15.05 17.36
N ASN A 13 -2.77 -14.89 16.26
CA ASN A 13 -2.23 -15.00 14.92
C ASN A 13 -1.17 -13.91 14.85
N ASN A 14 0.06 -14.25 15.24
CA ASN A 14 1.23 -13.40 15.04
C ASN A 14 1.42 -13.29 13.53
N MET A 15 0.66 -12.38 12.93
CA MET A 15 0.60 -12.14 11.50
C MET A 15 1.93 -11.50 11.09
N ILE A 16 2.93 -12.35 10.80
CA ILE A 16 4.12 -11.89 10.11
C ILE A 16 3.70 -11.65 8.66
N LEU A 17 3.26 -10.43 8.39
CA LEU A 17 2.91 -9.99 7.05
C LEU A 17 4.21 -9.74 6.28
N ALA A 18 4.55 -10.65 5.38
CA ALA A 18 5.58 -10.40 4.38
C ALA A 18 5.07 -9.31 3.42
N PRO A 19 5.86 -8.26 3.13
CA PRO A 19 5.47 -7.25 2.17
C PRO A 19 5.29 -7.89 0.80
N VAL A 20 4.09 -7.78 0.22
CA VAL A 20 3.80 -8.25 -1.15
C VAL A 20 4.52 -7.35 -2.16
N ILE A 21 4.72 -6.08 -1.82
CA ILE A 21 5.39 -5.07 -2.64
C ILE A 21 6.25 -4.17 -1.76
N THR A 22 7.51 -4.00 -2.17
CA THR A 22 8.39 -2.97 -1.62
C THR A 22 8.52 -1.84 -2.65
N LEU A 23 8.10 -0.65 -2.24
CA LEU A 23 8.16 0.55 -3.06
C LEU A 23 9.54 1.21 -2.93
N GLU A 24 10.50 0.78 -3.76
CA GLU A 24 11.87 1.28 -3.70
C GLU A 24 12.13 2.51 -4.58
N GLY A 25 13.04 3.37 -4.12
CA GLY A 25 13.63 4.45 -4.91
C GLY A 25 12.84 5.75 -4.99
N ASN A 26 11.89 6.01 -4.07
CA ASN A 26 11.38 7.37 -3.87
C ASN A 26 11.85 7.88 -2.51
N GLU A 27 12.50 9.04 -2.49
CA GLU A 27 13.12 9.60 -1.29
C GLU A 27 12.11 9.94 -0.19
N ARG A 28 10.86 10.28 -0.57
CA ARG A 28 9.72 10.53 0.34
C ARG A 28 8.38 10.24 -0.34
N TYR A 29 7.65 9.22 0.13
CA TYR A 29 6.25 9.03 -0.23
C TYR A 29 5.38 9.99 0.57
N ALA A 30 4.49 10.72 -0.09
CA ALA A 30 3.58 11.67 0.53
C ALA A 30 2.20 11.06 0.78
N SER A 31 1.77 10.12 -0.06
CA SER A 31 0.43 9.53 0.01
C SER A 31 0.33 8.17 -0.68
N ILE A 32 -0.61 7.37 -0.22
CA ILE A 32 -1.02 6.10 -0.83
C ILE A 32 -2.54 6.02 -0.90
N SER A 33 -3.08 5.43 -1.96
CA SER A 33 -4.51 5.19 -2.14
C SER A 33 -4.73 3.86 -2.84
N CYS A 34 -5.65 3.04 -2.34
CA CYS A 34 -6.03 1.76 -2.93
C CYS A 34 -7.31 1.90 -3.76
N PHE A 35 -7.39 1.12 -4.84
CA PHE A 35 -8.65 0.97 -5.55
C PHE A 35 -9.61 0.09 -4.74
N PRO A 36 -10.95 0.29 -4.84
CA PRO A 36 -11.93 -0.48 -4.08
C PRO A 36 -11.86 -2.00 -4.33
N ASP A 37 -11.34 -2.40 -5.49
CA ASP A 37 -11.15 -3.81 -5.87
C ASP A 37 -9.89 -4.45 -5.27
N GLY A 38 -9.03 -3.67 -4.60
CA GLY A 38 -7.78 -4.12 -3.99
C GLY A 38 -6.71 -4.59 -4.98
N LYS A 39 -6.99 -4.56 -6.29
CA LYS A 39 -6.05 -5.06 -7.32
C LYS A 39 -4.97 -4.04 -7.65
N GLN A 40 -5.24 -2.77 -7.33
CA GLN A 40 -4.37 -1.69 -7.69
C GLN A 40 -4.16 -0.71 -6.54
N LEU A 41 -2.99 -0.08 -6.57
CA LEU A 41 -2.61 0.96 -5.63
C LEU A 41 -1.97 2.11 -6.38
N VAL A 42 -2.19 3.32 -5.88
CA VAL A 42 -1.52 4.53 -6.34
C VAL A 42 -0.66 5.05 -5.19
N SER A 43 0.61 5.32 -5.46
CA SER A 43 1.50 6.03 -4.54
C SER A 43 1.92 7.37 -5.13
N GLY A 44 1.86 8.41 -4.31
CA GLY A 44 2.33 9.75 -4.63
C GLY A 44 3.60 10.07 -3.85
N SER A 45 4.59 10.65 -4.51
CA SER A 45 5.83 11.08 -3.87
C SER A 45 6.04 12.59 -3.98
N VAL A 46 6.77 13.12 -3.00
CA VAL A 46 7.21 14.52 -2.97
C VAL A 46 8.10 14.87 -4.17
N ASP A 47 8.72 13.86 -4.81
CA ASP A 47 9.49 14.01 -6.05
C ASP A 47 8.63 14.33 -7.29
N LYS A 48 7.33 14.61 -7.09
CA LYS A 48 6.32 14.87 -8.14
C LYS A 48 6.20 13.69 -9.10
N THR A 49 6.27 12.48 -8.56
CA THR A 49 5.94 11.26 -9.28
C THR A 49 4.76 10.54 -8.63
N VAL A 50 3.90 10.00 -9.48
CA VAL A 50 2.80 9.11 -9.10
C VAL A 50 3.04 7.79 -9.78
N ARG A 51 3.00 6.71 -8.99
CA ARG A 51 3.14 5.34 -9.47
C ARG A 51 1.83 4.61 -9.27
N ARG A 52 1.41 3.89 -10.29
CA ARG A 52 0.32 2.92 -10.21
C ARG A 52 0.92 1.53 -10.17
N LEU A 53 0.44 0.74 -9.23
CA LEU A 53 0.91 -0.61 -8.96
C LEU A 53 -0.23 -1.59 -9.12
N ASP A 54 0.10 -2.76 -9.64
CA ASP A 54 -0.72 -3.96 -9.56
C ASP A 54 -0.31 -4.72 -8.30
N VAL A 55 -1.25 -4.85 -7.37
CA VAL A 55 -1.07 -5.47 -6.05
C VAL A 55 -0.88 -6.99 -6.18
N LEU A 56 -1.57 -7.62 -7.15
CA LEU A 56 -1.50 -9.06 -7.36
C LEU A 56 -0.19 -9.46 -8.04
N ALA A 57 0.24 -8.66 -9.02
CA ALA A 57 1.48 -8.92 -9.77
C ALA A 57 2.75 -8.44 -9.04
N GLY A 58 2.59 -7.60 -8.00
CA GLY A 58 3.70 -7.09 -7.24
C GLY A 58 4.53 -6.02 -7.97
N LYS A 59 3.96 -5.33 -8.96
CA LYS A 59 4.73 -4.55 -9.95
C LYS A 59 4.14 -3.18 -10.24
N ASP A 60 5.04 -2.23 -10.54
CA ASP A 60 4.70 -0.94 -11.14
C ASP A 60 4.12 -1.17 -12.54
N ILE A 61 2.87 -0.76 -12.75
CA ILE A 61 2.18 -0.83 -14.05
C ILE A 61 2.09 0.53 -14.75
N GLY A 62 2.50 1.61 -14.08
CA GLY A 62 2.59 2.92 -14.69
C GLY A 62 3.24 3.94 -13.79
N ARG A 63 3.95 4.91 -14.39
CA ARG A 63 4.58 6.03 -13.68
C ARG A 63 4.36 7.32 -14.44
N VAL A 64 3.84 8.32 -13.73
CA VAL A 64 3.73 9.71 -14.20
C VAL A 64 4.73 10.56 -13.42
N ARG A 65 5.43 11.46 -14.10
CA ARG A 65 6.43 12.36 -13.51
C ARG A 65 6.11 13.82 -13.84
N ASN A 66 6.71 14.75 -13.10
CA ASN A 66 6.55 16.20 -13.29
C ASN A 66 5.11 16.69 -13.11
N ILE A 67 4.33 16.01 -12.29
CA ILE A 67 2.94 16.40 -12.03
C ILE A 67 2.97 17.73 -11.26
N GLY A 68 2.31 18.76 -11.80
CA GLY A 68 2.35 20.11 -11.22
C GLY A 68 3.54 20.98 -11.65
N LYS A 69 4.17 20.72 -12.81
CA LYS A 69 4.82 21.82 -13.54
C LYS A 69 3.70 22.72 -14.07
N TYR A 70 3.56 23.90 -13.48
CA TYR A 70 2.86 24.99 -14.14
C TYR A 70 3.67 25.30 -15.41
N GLU A 71 3.18 24.90 -16.59
CA GLU A 71 3.61 25.53 -17.82
C GLU A 71 3.04 26.95 -17.77
N VAL A 72 3.89 27.88 -17.32
CA VAL A 72 3.62 29.30 -17.46
C VAL A 72 3.86 29.59 -18.94
N TRP A 73 2.78 29.86 -19.67
CA TRP A 73 2.81 30.42 -21.03
C TRP A 73 3.27 31.88 -20.97
#